data_AF-A0A520DJY0-F1
#
_entry.id   AF-A0A520DJY0-F1
#
_cell.length_a   1.000
_cell.length_b   1.000
_cell.length_c   1.000
_cell.angle_alpha   90.00
_cell.angle_beta   90.00
_cell.angle_gamma   90.00
#
_symmetry.space_group_name_H-M   'P 1'
#
loop_
_entity.id
_entity.type
_entity.pdbx_description
1 polymer ?
#
loop_
_entity_poly.entity_id
_entity_poly.type
_entity_poly.pdbx_seq_one_letter_code
_entity_poly.pdbx_strand_id
1 'polypeptide(L)'
;MLFLYMQIRQPIRNIQDFLLSTYFADGLRITIGVLLPSLILAQFSLLTYGMTLSLGALCVSVVDSPGPMVHRRNAMLVTTVLIFLFSIITGLTNKSHYFIGFLLAISSFIFSMFYIYGVRAASVGTAVLLIMVLSIDDVRPWQDVIIHALMVLAGSLWYTGLSYFVYRLRPFRLVQQSLSDSILEVAEFLREKAKFYHQNNNYDKTYADLLQLQVSVHEKQDAVRELLFRTREIVRDSSPEGRFLLLVFVDMVDLFEQVMSTYYNYQQLHDQFDKAGILSDYEMAIKRISYALDDIAFALKSGGKPVISKRLLIEIERLKIKINNLEKNNVNQEYSTIGIIALKNIEVNIENILARVKTIFSY
;
A
#
# COMPACT_ATOMS: atom_id res chain seq x y z
N MET A 1 -17.38 -15.52 24.11
CA MET A 1 -15.99 -15.23 24.53
C MET A 1 -15.00 -15.12 23.35
N LEU A 2 -15.05 -16.03 22.36
CA LEU A 2 -14.19 -16.00 21.16
C LEU A 2 -14.46 -14.83 20.19
N PHE A 3 -15.72 -14.41 20.04
CA PHE A 3 -16.11 -13.26 19.21
C PHE A 3 -15.53 -11.93 19.74
N LEU A 4 -15.54 -11.77 21.07
CA LEU A 4 -14.94 -10.60 21.75
C LEU A 4 -13.41 -10.56 21.60
N TYR A 5 -12.75 -11.73 21.59
CA TYR A 5 -11.30 -11.84 21.45
C TYR A 5 -10.83 -11.51 20.01
N MET A 6 -11.62 -11.84 18.98
CA MET A 6 -11.38 -11.39 17.60
C MET A 6 -11.59 -9.88 17.44
N GLN A 7 -12.59 -9.31 18.12
CA GLN A 7 -12.93 -7.88 18.03
C GLN A 7 -11.90 -6.97 18.73
N ILE A 8 -11.20 -7.47 19.75
CA ILE A 8 -10.08 -6.75 20.41
C ILE A 8 -8.77 -6.84 19.62
N ARG A 9 -8.58 -7.90 18.80
CA ARG A 9 -7.39 -8.03 17.95
C ARG A 9 -7.36 -7.06 16.76
N GLN A 10 -8.52 -6.68 16.23
CA GLN A 10 -8.60 -5.74 15.11
C GLN A 10 -8.03 -4.34 15.42
N PRO A 11 -8.35 -3.66 16.54
CA PRO A 11 -7.78 -2.33 16.83
C PRO A 11 -6.28 -2.38 17.13
N ILE A 12 -5.79 -3.43 17.81
CA ILE A 12 -4.35 -3.58 18.10
C ILE A 12 -3.57 -3.86 16.80
N ARG A 13 -4.12 -4.69 15.91
CA ARG A 13 -3.54 -4.94 14.59
C ARG A 13 -3.56 -3.67 13.74
N ASN A 14 -4.64 -2.89 13.77
CA ASN A 14 -4.74 -1.59 13.08
C ASN A 14 -3.70 -0.55 13.57
N ILE A 15 -3.42 -0.47 14.87
CA ILE A 15 -2.39 0.43 15.41
C ILE A 15 -1.00 -0.04 14.98
N GLN A 16 -0.73 -1.34 15.06
CA GLN A 16 0.53 -1.90 14.56
C GLN A 16 0.68 -1.70 13.05
N ASP A 17 -0.40 -1.89 12.29
CA ASP A 17 -0.48 -1.64 10.85
C ASP A 17 -0.22 -0.19 10.48
N PHE A 18 -0.68 0.74 11.33
CA PHE A 18 -0.41 2.17 11.17
C PHE A 18 1.04 2.51 11.51
N LEU A 19 1.57 2.05 12.65
CA LEU A 19 2.95 2.30 13.05
C LEU A 19 3.96 1.65 12.10
N LEU A 20 3.61 0.52 11.49
CA LEU A 20 4.42 -0.16 10.48
C LEU A 20 4.13 0.35 9.06
N SER A 21 3.15 1.25 8.89
CA SER A 21 2.80 1.80 7.58
C SER A 21 3.94 2.60 6.97
N THR A 22 3.98 2.62 5.64
CA THR A 22 4.93 3.46 4.89
C THR A 22 4.74 4.94 5.21
N TYR A 23 3.49 5.39 5.39
CA TYR A 23 3.18 6.78 5.75
C TYR A 23 3.77 7.20 7.09
N PHE A 24 3.71 6.34 8.12
CA PHE A 24 4.32 6.65 9.42
C PHE A 24 5.85 6.69 9.32
N ALA A 25 6.44 5.71 8.64
CA ALA A 25 7.89 5.68 8.43
C ALA A 25 8.38 6.89 7.61
N ASP A 26 7.62 7.31 6.58
CA ASP A 26 7.91 8.49 5.78
C ASP A 26 7.75 9.77 6.60
N GLY A 27 6.70 9.88 7.42
CA GLY A 27 6.51 11.01 8.34
C GLY A 27 7.63 11.13 9.38
N LEU A 28 8.07 10.02 9.97
CA LEU A 28 9.21 9.99 10.89
C LEU A 28 10.50 10.42 10.18
N ARG A 29 10.71 9.91 8.95
CA ARG A 29 11.86 10.28 8.13
C ARG A 29 11.87 11.76 7.78
N ILE A 30 10.73 12.33 7.38
CA ILE A 30 10.57 13.75 7.08
C ILE A 30 10.91 14.57 8.33
N THR A 31 10.32 14.22 9.47
CA THR A 31 10.52 14.92 10.74
C THR A 31 11.99 14.94 11.15
N ILE A 32 12.65 13.78 11.13
CA ILE A 32 14.08 13.67 11.43
C ILE A 32 14.90 14.45 10.38
N GLY A 33 14.60 14.28 9.09
CA GLY A 33 15.34 14.93 8.02
C GLY A 33 15.29 16.46 8.07
N VAL A 34 14.17 17.02 8.49
CA VAL A 34 13.96 18.46 8.65
C VAL A 34 14.58 19.00 9.94
N LEU A 35 14.44 18.29 11.07
CA LEU A 35 14.93 18.76 12.38
C LEU A 35 16.43 18.56 12.60
N LEU A 36 17.02 17.54 11.99
CA LEU A 36 18.41 17.16 12.25
C LEU A 36 19.41 18.31 11.96
N PRO A 37 19.29 19.07 10.85
CA PRO A 37 20.15 20.23 10.63
C PRO A 37 20.12 21.29 11.74
N SER A 38 18.93 21.67 12.21
CA SER A 38 18.80 22.69 13.25
C SER A 38 19.32 22.20 14.59
N LEU A 39 19.11 20.91 14.92
CA LEU A 39 19.64 20.30 16.14
C LEU A 39 21.17 20.21 16.14
N ILE A 40 21.80 19.86 15.00
CA ILE A 40 23.27 19.85 14.89
C ILE A 40 23.83 21.25 15.07
N LEU A 41 23.29 22.24 14.33
CA LEU A 41 23.79 23.61 14.36
C LEU A 41 23.50 24.31 15.71
N ALA A 42 22.47 23.89 16.44
CA ALA A 42 22.21 24.35 17.80
C ALA A 42 23.34 24.01 18.78
N GLN A 43 24.03 22.87 18.60
CA GLN A 43 25.19 22.50 19.45
C GLN A 43 26.39 23.43 19.25
N PHE A 44 26.47 24.10 18.10
CA PHE A 44 27.51 25.08 17.77
C PHE A 44 27.06 26.54 17.99
N SER A 45 25.92 26.76 18.68
CA SER A 45 25.31 28.08 18.86
C SER A 45 24.92 28.79 17.55
N LEU A 46 24.75 28.04 16.46
CA LEU A 46 24.38 28.53 15.11
C LEU A 46 22.91 28.23 14.78
N LEU A 47 22.01 28.35 15.76
CA LEU A 47 20.61 27.93 15.64
C LEU A 47 19.86 28.66 14.52
N THR A 48 20.12 29.96 14.32
CA THR A 48 19.49 30.75 13.24
C THR A 48 19.80 30.18 11.86
N TYR A 49 21.07 29.83 11.60
CA TYR A 49 21.46 29.16 10.35
C TYR A 49 20.84 27.77 10.24
N GLY A 50 20.75 27.05 11.36
CA GLY A 50 20.07 25.76 11.44
C GLY A 50 18.60 25.83 11.05
N MET A 51 17.87 26.85 11.50
CA MET A 51 16.47 27.06 11.12
C MET A 51 16.32 27.33 9.62
N THR A 52 17.18 28.16 9.03
CA THR A 52 17.17 28.41 7.57
C THR A 52 17.47 27.13 6.77
N LEU A 53 18.39 26.30 7.25
CA LEU A 53 18.71 25.02 6.61
C LEU A 53 17.53 24.03 6.72
N SER A 54 16.89 23.95 7.89
CA SER A 54 15.66 23.17 8.10
C SER A 54 14.49 23.66 7.24
N LEU A 55 14.37 24.97 7.00
CA LEU A 55 13.34 25.54 6.13
C LEU A 55 13.47 25.05 4.69
N GLY A 56 14.69 25.01 4.15
CA GLY A 56 14.96 24.42 2.84
C GLY A 56 14.64 22.92 2.78
N ALA A 57 15.04 22.17 3.81
CA ALA A 57 14.72 20.75 3.94
C ALA A 57 13.19 20.50 3.97
N LEU A 58 12.45 21.33 4.71
CA LEU A 58 11.00 21.26 4.83
C LEU A 58 10.32 21.49 3.48
N CYS A 59 10.73 22.52 2.73
CA CYS A 59 10.10 22.82 1.45
C CYS A 59 10.29 21.68 0.43
N VAL A 60 11.48 21.07 0.35
CA VAL A 60 11.70 19.91 -0.54
C VAL A 60 10.92 18.68 -0.08
N SER A 61 10.74 18.47 1.23
CA SER A 61 9.99 17.34 1.77
C SER A 61 8.52 17.30 1.32
N VAL A 62 7.93 18.45 1.00
CA VAL A 62 6.55 18.54 0.46
C VAL A 62 6.42 17.84 -0.90
N VAL A 63 7.50 17.80 -1.68
CA VAL A 63 7.54 17.20 -3.02
C VAL A 63 7.86 15.71 -2.99
N ASP A 64 8.29 15.22 -1.82
CA ASP A 64 8.80 13.88 -1.58
C ASP A 64 7.70 12.80 -1.54
N SER A 65 6.97 12.69 -2.64
CA SER A 65 5.86 11.76 -2.84
C SER A 65 6.33 10.37 -3.28
N PRO A 66 5.60 9.29 -2.88
CA PRO A 66 5.91 7.93 -3.31
C PRO A 66 5.77 7.78 -4.83
N GLY A 67 6.63 6.97 -5.45
CA GLY A 67 6.57 6.64 -6.88
C GLY A 67 7.96 6.36 -7.50
N PRO A 68 8.07 6.29 -8.84
CA PRO A 68 9.31 5.89 -9.51
C PRO A 68 10.48 6.83 -9.23
N MET A 69 11.68 6.25 -9.09
CA MET A 69 12.88 6.97 -8.62
C MET A 69 13.30 8.14 -9.47
N VAL A 70 13.31 7.96 -10.78
CA VAL A 70 13.76 9.01 -11.70
C VAL A 70 12.88 10.24 -11.58
N HIS A 71 11.56 10.04 -11.59
CA HIS A 71 10.60 11.14 -11.47
C HIS A 71 10.62 11.79 -10.08
N ARG A 72 10.79 11.00 -9.01
CA ARG A 72 10.90 11.50 -7.64
C ARG A 72 12.16 12.36 -7.45
N ARG A 73 13.32 11.87 -7.91
CA ARG A 73 14.60 12.60 -7.88
C ARG A 73 14.52 13.88 -8.69
N ASN A 74 14.01 13.80 -9.92
CA ASN A 74 13.94 14.97 -10.79
C ASN A 74 13.01 16.04 -10.20
N ALA A 75 11.86 15.66 -9.62
CA ALA A 75 10.97 16.60 -8.95
C ALA A 75 11.65 17.30 -7.75
N MET A 76 12.35 16.55 -6.88
CA MET A 76 13.08 17.15 -5.75
C MET A 76 14.20 18.11 -6.20
N LEU A 77 14.94 17.74 -7.25
CA LEU A 77 16.01 18.60 -7.79
C LEU A 77 15.47 19.88 -8.44
N VAL A 78 14.40 19.77 -9.24
CA VAL A 78 13.72 20.95 -9.82
C VAL A 78 13.20 21.86 -8.71
N THR A 79 12.60 21.28 -7.66
CA THR A 79 12.12 22.05 -6.49
C THR A 79 13.26 22.75 -5.78
N THR A 80 14.39 22.07 -5.57
CA THR A 80 15.59 22.66 -4.94
C THR A 80 16.06 23.89 -5.71
N VAL A 81 16.11 23.80 -7.05
CA VAL A 81 16.51 24.93 -7.90
C VAL A 81 15.49 26.07 -7.83
N LEU A 82 14.19 25.76 -7.90
CA LEU A 82 13.15 26.79 -7.85
C LEU A 82 13.09 27.49 -6.49
N ILE A 83 13.14 26.75 -5.39
CA ILE A 83 13.17 27.32 -4.02
C ILE A 83 14.39 28.23 -3.86
N PHE A 84 15.56 27.83 -4.35
CA PHE A 84 16.76 28.66 -4.32
C PHE A 84 16.57 29.97 -5.09
N LEU A 85 16.10 29.90 -6.34
CA LEU A 85 15.88 31.09 -7.17
C LEU A 85 14.83 32.02 -6.56
N PHE A 86 13.69 31.48 -6.12
CA PHE A 86 12.62 32.28 -5.53
C PHE A 86 12.99 32.80 -4.13
N SER A 87 13.85 32.14 -3.37
CA SER A 87 14.41 32.69 -2.13
C SER A 87 15.25 33.94 -2.39
N ILE A 88 16.06 33.95 -3.46
CA ILE A 88 16.79 35.14 -3.90
C ILE A 88 15.80 36.23 -4.32
N ILE A 89 14.90 35.94 -5.27
CA ILE A 89 13.97 36.93 -5.82
C ILE A 89 13.13 37.57 -4.69
N THR A 90 12.63 36.77 -3.75
CA THR A 90 11.85 37.24 -2.59
C THR A 90 12.71 38.14 -1.70
N GLY A 91 13.91 37.71 -1.31
CA GLY A 91 14.81 38.50 -0.46
C GLY A 91 15.22 39.84 -1.09
N LEU A 92 15.35 39.91 -2.41
CA LEU A 92 15.62 41.17 -3.12
C LEU A 92 14.42 42.10 -3.19
N THR A 93 13.22 41.52 -3.26
CA THR A 93 11.97 42.24 -3.48
C THR A 93 11.32 42.72 -2.18
N ASN A 94 11.66 42.11 -1.04
CA ASN A 94 11.11 42.41 0.30
C ASN A 94 11.21 43.89 0.71
N LYS A 95 12.07 44.70 0.08
CA LYS A 95 12.15 46.15 0.35
C LYS A 95 10.91 46.94 -0.08
N SER A 96 10.11 46.41 -1.03
CA SER A 96 8.93 47.10 -1.53
C SER A 96 7.69 46.23 -1.46
N HIS A 97 6.74 46.63 -0.60
CA HIS A 97 5.46 45.96 -0.37
C HIS A 97 4.64 45.74 -1.66
N TYR A 98 4.72 46.67 -2.61
CA TYR A 98 4.01 46.55 -3.89
C TYR A 98 4.62 45.48 -4.80
N PHE A 99 5.95 45.43 -4.89
CA PHE A 99 6.62 44.44 -5.74
C PHE A 99 6.48 43.02 -5.18
N ILE A 100 6.58 42.85 -3.86
CA ILE A 100 6.42 41.52 -3.24
C ILE A 100 4.98 41.01 -3.41
N GLY A 101 3.98 41.89 -3.24
CA GLY A 101 2.58 41.55 -3.49
C GLY A 101 2.31 41.14 -4.94
N PHE A 102 2.88 41.89 -5.90
CA PHE A 102 2.77 41.56 -7.33
C PHE A 102 3.47 40.23 -7.68
N LEU A 103 4.68 40.02 -7.16
CA LEU A 103 5.44 38.79 -7.34
C LEU A 103 4.67 37.58 -6.79
N LEU A 104 4.10 37.70 -5.59
CA LEU A 104 3.30 36.64 -4.97
C LEU A 104 2.04 36.35 -5.76
N ALA A 105 1.32 37.38 -6.25
CA ALA A 105 0.11 37.18 -7.05
C ALA A 105 0.41 36.41 -8.35
N ILE A 106 1.44 36.85 -9.09
CA ILE A 106 1.86 36.18 -10.34
C ILE A 106 2.35 34.77 -10.06
N SER A 107 3.22 34.61 -9.08
CA SER A 107 3.80 33.31 -8.75
C SER A 107 2.73 32.34 -8.27
N SER A 108 1.77 32.80 -7.46
CA SER A 108 0.62 31.99 -7.02
C SER A 108 -0.20 31.51 -8.20
N PHE A 109 -0.48 32.37 -9.18
CA PHE A 109 -1.19 31.97 -10.39
C PHE A 109 -0.41 30.91 -11.20
N ILE A 110 0.87 31.17 -11.48
CA ILE A 110 1.73 30.26 -12.26
C ILE A 110 1.90 28.91 -11.57
N PHE A 111 2.23 28.90 -10.28
CA PHE A 111 2.45 27.67 -9.53
C PHE A 111 1.16 26.89 -9.26
N SER A 112 0.00 27.56 -9.17
CA SER A 112 -1.29 26.87 -9.10
C SER A 112 -1.61 26.12 -10.40
N MET A 113 -1.20 26.65 -11.56
CA MET A 113 -1.37 25.98 -12.85
C MET A 113 -0.56 24.67 -12.97
N PHE A 114 0.43 24.42 -12.10
CA PHE A 114 1.17 23.16 -12.10
C PHE A 114 0.27 21.95 -11.77
N TYR A 115 -0.90 22.18 -11.17
CA TYR A 115 -1.89 21.13 -10.94
C TYR A 115 -2.31 20.39 -12.21
N ILE A 116 -2.30 21.07 -13.36
CA ILE A 116 -2.65 20.49 -14.67
C ILE A 116 -1.68 19.36 -15.06
N TYR A 117 -0.41 19.43 -14.62
CA TYR A 117 0.60 18.41 -14.89
C TYR A 117 0.60 17.26 -13.85
N GLY A 118 -0.38 17.25 -12.95
CA GLY A 118 -0.59 16.21 -11.94
C GLY A 118 -0.11 16.58 -10.53
N VAL A 119 -0.45 15.73 -9.57
CA VAL A 119 -0.28 15.98 -8.13
C VAL A 119 1.19 16.26 -7.74
N ARG A 120 2.15 15.60 -8.38
CA ARG A 120 3.58 15.81 -8.11
C ARG A 120 4.09 17.15 -8.63
N ALA A 121 3.59 17.63 -9.76
CA ALA A 121 3.94 18.96 -10.25
C ALA A 121 3.29 20.03 -9.35
N ALA A 122 2.05 19.81 -8.92
CA ALA A 122 1.36 20.68 -7.96
C ALA A 122 2.17 20.87 -6.67
N SER A 123 2.75 19.80 -6.12
CA SER A 123 3.53 19.89 -4.87
C SER A 123 4.83 20.69 -5.03
N VAL A 124 5.44 20.70 -6.22
CA VAL A 124 6.55 21.61 -6.53
C VAL A 124 6.10 23.06 -6.40
N GLY A 125 4.95 23.38 -6.98
CA GLY A 125 4.37 24.72 -6.88
C GLY A 125 4.10 25.13 -5.44
N THR A 126 3.47 24.26 -4.64
CA THR A 126 3.19 24.56 -3.23
C THR A 126 4.46 24.75 -2.41
N ALA A 127 5.52 23.98 -2.66
CA ALA A 127 6.80 24.13 -1.99
C ALA A 127 7.47 25.50 -2.29
N VAL A 128 7.38 25.98 -3.53
CA VAL A 128 7.92 27.30 -3.91
C VAL A 128 7.08 28.43 -3.29
N LEU A 129 5.76 28.31 -3.28
CA LEU A 129 4.90 29.28 -2.60
C LEU A 129 5.18 29.31 -1.09
N LEU A 130 5.40 28.14 -0.48
CA LEU A 130 5.70 28.01 0.94
C LEU A 130 6.97 28.75 1.33
N ILE A 131 8.08 28.57 0.60
CA ILE A 131 9.32 29.29 0.92
C ILE A 131 9.15 30.80 0.76
N MET A 132 8.41 31.26 -0.25
CA MET A 132 8.17 32.69 -0.46
C MET A 132 7.38 33.27 0.71
N VAL A 133 6.27 32.64 1.08
CA VAL A 133 5.42 33.09 2.20
C VAL A 133 6.20 33.12 3.51
N LEU A 134 7.03 32.10 3.77
CA LEU A 134 7.85 32.04 4.99
C LEU A 134 9.05 33.00 4.97
N SER A 135 9.37 33.59 3.82
CA SER A 135 10.45 34.58 3.66
C SER A 135 9.94 36.01 3.49
N ILE A 136 8.63 36.26 3.62
CA ILE A 136 8.04 37.61 3.59
C ILE A 136 8.51 38.42 4.82
N ASP A 137 8.61 39.74 4.66
CA ASP A 137 8.99 40.73 5.69
C ASP A 137 10.40 40.55 6.28
N ASP A 138 11.16 39.59 5.76
CA ASP A 138 12.56 39.38 6.12
C ASP A 138 13.46 40.26 5.26
N VAL A 139 13.65 41.51 5.70
CA VAL A 139 14.47 42.50 4.99
C VAL A 139 15.94 42.32 5.36
N ARG A 140 16.71 41.80 4.40
CA ARG A 140 18.15 41.54 4.57
C ARG A 140 19.00 42.42 3.65
N PRO A 141 20.25 42.74 4.04
CA PRO A 141 21.27 43.22 3.11
C PRO A 141 21.47 42.25 1.95
N TRP A 142 21.84 42.76 0.77
CA TRP A 142 22.00 41.94 -0.45
C TRP A 142 22.96 40.75 -0.27
N GLN A 143 24.02 40.91 0.53
CA GLN A 143 24.98 39.85 0.84
C GLN A 143 24.35 38.74 1.68
N ASP A 144 23.53 39.12 2.67
CA ASP A 144 22.84 38.17 3.57
C ASP A 144 21.70 37.44 2.86
N VAL A 145 21.08 38.03 1.83
CA VAL A 145 20.11 37.34 0.96
C VAL A 145 20.77 36.16 0.25
N ILE A 146 21.99 36.33 -0.26
CA ILE A 146 22.72 35.24 -0.95
C ILE A 146 23.09 34.15 0.05
N ILE A 147 23.57 34.50 1.24
CA ILE A 147 23.91 33.55 2.30
C ILE A 147 22.66 32.76 2.72
N HIS A 148 21.53 33.45 2.91
CA HIS A 148 20.25 32.83 3.22
C HIS A 148 19.82 31.84 2.13
N ALA A 149 19.84 32.25 0.86
CA ALA A 149 19.47 31.38 -0.25
C ALA A 149 20.41 30.16 -0.35
N LEU A 150 21.71 30.33 -0.15
CA LEU A 150 22.68 29.23 -0.11
C LEU A 150 22.41 28.25 1.05
N MET A 151 22.02 28.75 2.22
CA MET A 151 21.61 27.92 3.36
C MET A 151 20.34 27.12 3.05
N VAL A 152 19.34 27.76 2.42
CA VAL A 152 18.12 27.09 1.94
C VAL A 152 18.46 26.00 0.91
N LEU A 153 19.37 26.28 -0.03
CA LEU A 153 19.85 25.30 -1.02
C LEU A 153 20.59 24.14 -0.35
N ALA A 154 21.45 24.42 0.62
CA ALA A 154 22.16 23.38 1.38
C ALA A 154 21.19 22.47 2.14
N GLY A 155 20.15 23.03 2.75
CA GLY A 155 19.08 22.28 3.43
C GLY A 155 18.25 21.42 2.49
N SER A 156 17.91 21.98 1.34
CA SER A 156 17.19 21.29 0.26
C SER A 156 18.00 20.09 -0.27
N LEU A 157 19.30 20.27 -0.50
CA LEU A 157 20.21 19.21 -0.93
C LEU A 157 20.44 18.14 0.16
N TRP A 158 20.57 18.55 1.43
CA TRP A 158 20.65 17.64 2.56
C TRP A 158 19.46 16.68 2.58
N TYR A 159 18.23 17.21 2.53
CA TYR A 159 17.03 16.40 2.55
C TYR A 159 16.94 15.50 1.31
N THR A 160 17.28 16.03 0.13
CA THR A 160 17.32 15.23 -1.12
C THR A 160 18.31 14.07 -1.01
N GLY A 161 19.49 14.30 -0.42
CA GLY A 161 20.51 13.27 -0.18
C GLY A 161 20.05 12.21 0.82
N LEU A 162 19.47 12.64 1.95
CA LEU A 162 18.86 11.74 2.93
C LEU A 162 17.75 10.90 2.31
N SER A 163 16.91 11.54 1.49
CA SER A 163 15.79 10.90 0.80
C SER A 163 16.26 9.78 -0.12
N TYR A 164 17.31 10.07 -0.89
CA TYR A 164 17.96 9.11 -1.77
C TYR A 164 18.62 7.96 -1.01
N PHE A 165 19.33 8.26 0.08
CA PHE A 165 20.00 7.26 0.91
C PHE A 165 19.00 6.27 1.52
N VAL A 166 17.92 6.75 2.13
CA VAL A 166 16.90 5.89 2.74
C VAL A 166 16.18 5.04 1.69
N TYR A 167 15.93 5.60 0.50
CA TYR A 167 15.33 4.81 -0.56
C TYR A 167 16.25 3.68 -1.04
N ARG A 168 17.55 3.97 -1.20
CA ARG A 168 18.55 2.95 -1.59
C ARG A 168 18.60 1.78 -0.62
N LEU A 169 18.29 2.00 0.66
CA LEU A 169 18.21 0.93 1.66
C LEU A 169 16.97 0.04 1.51
N ARG A 170 15.88 0.51 0.91
CA ARG A 170 14.61 -0.24 0.78
C ARG A 170 13.91 -0.03 -0.57
N PRO A 171 14.52 -0.44 -1.71
CA PRO A 171 14.00 -0.16 -3.04
C PRO A 171 12.65 -0.85 -3.33
N PHE A 172 12.42 -2.03 -2.74
CA PHE A 172 11.24 -2.87 -3.00
C PHE A 172 10.01 -2.53 -2.16
N ARG A 173 10.09 -1.55 -1.25
CA ARG A 173 9.00 -1.26 -0.29
C ARG A 173 7.69 -0.88 -0.97
N LEU A 174 7.77 -0.14 -2.09
CA LEU A 174 6.57 0.26 -2.84
C LEU A 174 5.87 -0.95 -3.48
N VAL A 175 6.65 -1.88 -4.03
CA VAL A 175 6.14 -3.13 -4.61
C VAL A 175 5.53 -4.00 -3.51
N GLN A 176 6.20 -4.15 -2.37
CA GLN A 176 5.69 -4.89 -1.21
C GLN A 176 4.34 -4.36 -0.74
N GLN A 177 4.20 -3.03 -0.66
CA GLN A 177 2.94 -2.42 -0.25
C GLN A 177 1.85 -2.64 -1.28
N SER A 178 2.11 -2.41 -2.57
CA SER A 178 1.11 -2.62 -3.62
C SER A 178 0.69 -4.09 -3.70
N LEU A 179 1.62 -5.02 -3.53
CA LEU A 179 1.33 -6.46 -3.53
C LEU A 179 0.54 -6.86 -2.28
N SER A 180 0.85 -6.28 -1.11
CA SER A 180 0.06 -6.44 0.13
C SER A 180 -1.38 -5.98 -0.08
N ASP A 181 -1.58 -4.79 -0.64
CA ASP A 181 -2.92 -4.26 -0.95
C ASP A 181 -3.68 -5.18 -1.94
N SER A 182 -2.99 -5.71 -2.96
CA SER A 182 -3.59 -6.67 -3.89
C SER A 182 -4.01 -7.99 -3.22
N ILE A 183 -3.20 -8.51 -2.28
CA ILE A 183 -3.53 -9.73 -1.53
C ILE A 183 -4.74 -9.49 -0.62
N LEU A 184 -4.87 -8.30 -0.02
CA LEU A 184 -6.03 -7.93 0.80
C LEU A 184 -7.32 -7.89 -0.02
N GLU A 185 -7.29 -7.36 -1.24
CA GLU A 185 -8.47 -7.39 -2.14
C GLU A 185 -8.85 -8.82 -2.53
N VAL A 186 -7.88 -9.71 -2.78
CA VAL A 186 -8.16 -11.14 -3.03
C VAL A 186 -8.75 -11.82 -1.78
N ALA A 187 -8.28 -11.45 -0.59
CA ALA A 187 -8.85 -11.94 0.66
C ALA A 187 -10.31 -11.48 0.84
N GLU A 188 -10.61 -10.22 0.53
CA GLU A 188 -11.98 -9.69 0.58
C GLU A 188 -12.89 -10.37 -0.44
N PHE A 189 -12.39 -10.59 -1.66
CA PHE A 189 -13.08 -11.37 -2.68
C PHE A 189 -13.44 -12.78 -2.18
N LEU A 190 -12.52 -13.49 -1.51
CA LEU A 190 -12.81 -14.79 -0.90
C LEU A 190 -13.86 -14.71 0.22
N ARG A 191 -13.86 -13.65 1.05
CA ARG A 191 -14.88 -13.45 2.09
C ARG A 191 -16.27 -13.25 1.51
N GLU A 192 -16.37 -12.44 0.46
CA GLU A 192 -17.63 -12.27 -0.26
C GLU A 192 -18.06 -13.57 -0.94
N LYS A 193 -17.13 -14.29 -1.56
CA LYS A 193 -17.43 -15.59 -2.18
C LYS A 193 -17.89 -16.63 -1.16
N ALA A 194 -17.42 -16.56 0.08
CA ALA A 194 -17.89 -17.45 1.15
C ALA A 194 -19.39 -17.26 1.46
N LYS A 195 -19.96 -16.06 1.23
CA LYS A 195 -21.39 -15.79 1.50
C LYS A 195 -22.34 -16.62 0.63
N PHE A 196 -21.88 -17.14 -0.51
CA PHE A 196 -22.66 -18.07 -1.33
C PHE A 196 -22.97 -19.41 -0.63
N TYR A 197 -22.32 -19.71 0.48
CA TYR A 197 -22.58 -20.89 1.29
C TYR A 197 -23.40 -20.58 2.55
N HIS A 198 -23.76 -19.31 2.76
CA HIS A 198 -24.55 -18.86 3.90
C HIS A 198 -26.04 -19.07 3.62
N GLN A 199 -26.80 -19.47 4.64
CA GLN A 199 -28.22 -19.72 4.50
C GLN A 199 -28.99 -18.40 4.26
N ASN A 200 -29.99 -18.42 3.38
CA ASN A 200 -30.81 -17.24 2.99
C ASN A 200 -30.00 -16.08 2.39
N ASN A 201 -28.95 -16.37 1.62
CA ASN A 201 -28.18 -15.33 0.94
C ASN A 201 -28.99 -14.66 -0.20
N ASN A 202 -28.77 -13.36 -0.42
CA ASN A 202 -29.26 -12.67 -1.62
C ASN A 202 -28.23 -12.83 -2.74
N TYR A 203 -28.42 -13.84 -3.59
CA TYR A 203 -27.48 -14.19 -4.65
C TYR A 203 -27.21 -13.03 -5.61
N ASP A 204 -28.24 -12.31 -6.06
CA ASP A 204 -28.08 -11.21 -7.01
C ASP A 204 -27.16 -10.11 -6.45
N LYS A 205 -27.37 -9.77 -5.17
CA LYS A 205 -26.50 -8.81 -4.49
C LYS A 205 -25.08 -9.33 -4.35
N THR A 206 -24.89 -10.58 -3.92
CA THR A 206 -23.54 -11.15 -3.76
C THR A 206 -22.80 -11.29 -5.10
N TYR A 207 -23.51 -11.59 -6.18
CA TYR A 207 -22.94 -11.59 -7.52
C TYR A 207 -22.49 -10.19 -7.94
N ALA A 208 -23.32 -9.16 -7.70
CA ALA A 208 -22.96 -7.77 -7.99
C ALA A 208 -21.72 -7.33 -7.18
N ASP A 209 -21.70 -7.62 -5.87
CA ASP A 209 -20.59 -7.30 -4.97
C ASP A 209 -19.29 -8.02 -5.42
N LEU A 210 -19.37 -9.30 -5.82
CA LEU A 210 -18.21 -10.04 -6.35
C LEU A 210 -17.67 -9.44 -7.66
N LEU A 211 -18.55 -9.03 -8.58
CA LEU A 211 -18.12 -8.41 -9.84
C LEU A 211 -17.36 -7.10 -9.59
N GLN A 212 -17.82 -6.29 -8.64
CA GLN A 212 -17.11 -5.07 -8.26
C GLN A 212 -15.74 -5.38 -7.65
N LEU A 213 -15.65 -6.37 -6.76
CA LEU A 213 -14.37 -6.79 -6.18
C LEU A 213 -13.45 -7.40 -7.23
N GLN A 214 -13.96 -8.13 -8.21
CA GLN A 214 -13.15 -8.66 -9.30
C GLN A 214 -12.46 -7.53 -10.09
N VAL A 215 -13.17 -6.44 -10.38
CA VAL A 215 -12.58 -5.25 -11.01
C VAL A 215 -11.49 -4.65 -10.12
N SER A 216 -11.77 -4.46 -8.83
CA SER A 216 -10.79 -3.94 -7.85
C SER A 216 -9.52 -4.80 -7.79
N VAL A 217 -9.67 -6.14 -7.72
CA VAL A 217 -8.53 -7.07 -7.71
C VAL A 217 -7.70 -6.93 -8.98
N HIS A 218 -8.32 -6.86 -10.17
CA HIS A 218 -7.60 -6.69 -11.42
C HIS A 218 -6.84 -5.36 -11.47
N GLU A 219 -7.46 -4.25 -11.07
CA GLU A 219 -6.80 -2.94 -10.99
C GLU A 219 -5.56 -2.98 -10.08
N LYS A 220 -5.65 -3.62 -8.91
CA LYS A 220 -4.50 -3.79 -8.02
C LYS A 220 -3.43 -4.69 -8.60
N GLN A 221 -3.80 -5.81 -9.22
CA GLN A 221 -2.84 -6.71 -9.86
C GLN A 221 -2.10 -6.02 -11.03
N ASP A 222 -2.80 -5.21 -11.81
CA ASP A 222 -2.20 -4.41 -12.89
C ASP A 222 -1.22 -3.37 -12.34
N ALA A 223 -1.58 -2.68 -11.26
CA ALA A 223 -0.69 -1.74 -10.58
C ALA A 223 0.57 -2.43 -10.04
N VAL A 224 0.42 -3.61 -9.42
CA VAL A 224 1.57 -4.42 -8.95
C VAL A 224 2.44 -4.85 -10.12
N ARG A 225 1.84 -5.31 -11.21
CA ARG A 225 2.55 -5.74 -12.43
C ARG A 225 3.38 -4.59 -12.99
N GLU A 226 2.79 -3.40 -13.12
CA GLU A 226 3.49 -2.21 -13.60
C GLU A 226 4.67 -1.84 -12.69
N LEU A 227 4.46 -1.85 -11.37
CA LEU A 227 5.51 -1.56 -10.40
C LEU A 227 6.64 -2.60 -10.45
N LEU A 228 6.32 -3.89 -10.58
CA LEU A 228 7.29 -4.97 -10.74
C LEU A 228 8.12 -4.80 -12.03
N PHE A 229 7.47 -4.48 -13.16
CA PHE A 229 8.16 -4.22 -14.43
C PHE A 229 9.07 -2.99 -14.36
N ARG A 230 8.55 -1.85 -13.89
CA ARG A 230 9.34 -0.62 -13.73
C ARG A 230 10.51 -0.82 -12.76
N THR A 231 10.32 -1.59 -11.69
CA THR A 231 11.38 -1.90 -10.72
C THR A 231 12.42 -2.85 -11.33
N ARG A 232 12.01 -3.81 -12.17
CA ARG A 232 12.91 -4.74 -12.86
C ARG A 232 13.76 -4.08 -13.94
N GLU A 233 13.26 -3.03 -14.60
CA GLU A 233 14.08 -2.20 -15.51
C GLU A 233 15.12 -1.36 -14.75
N ILE A 234 14.84 -0.97 -13.50
CA ILE A 234 15.74 -0.20 -12.64
C ILE A 234 16.76 -1.11 -11.92
N VAL A 235 16.38 -2.36 -11.62
CA VAL A 235 17.20 -3.39 -10.98
C VAL A 235 17.48 -4.47 -12.02
N ARG A 236 18.43 -4.20 -12.90
CA ARG A 236 18.88 -5.07 -13.99
C ARG A 236 19.48 -6.41 -13.52
N ASP A 237 19.50 -6.67 -12.21
CA ASP A 237 20.02 -7.87 -11.55
C ASP A 237 18.91 -8.64 -10.82
N SER A 238 18.98 -9.96 -10.92
CA SER A 238 18.07 -10.93 -10.30
C SER A 238 18.22 -10.92 -8.77
N SER A 239 17.81 -9.85 -8.08
CA SER A 239 17.90 -9.81 -6.62
C SER A 239 16.98 -10.89 -6.02
N PRO A 240 17.43 -11.58 -4.95
CA PRO A 240 16.61 -12.57 -4.26
C PRO A 240 15.24 -12.01 -3.85
N GLU A 241 15.19 -10.76 -3.38
CA GLU A 241 13.96 -10.08 -2.96
C GLU A 241 13.03 -9.78 -4.14
N GLY A 242 13.56 -9.34 -5.29
CA GLY A 242 12.76 -9.09 -6.49
C GLY A 242 12.16 -10.39 -7.04
N ARG A 243 12.94 -11.49 -7.03
CA ARG A 243 12.45 -12.82 -7.40
C ARG A 243 11.38 -13.33 -6.44
N PHE A 244 11.56 -13.14 -5.13
CA PHE A 244 10.57 -13.47 -4.11
C PHE A 244 9.25 -12.75 -4.37
N LEU A 245 9.27 -11.43 -4.58
CA LEU A 245 8.05 -10.65 -4.83
C LEU A 245 7.34 -11.06 -6.12
N LEU A 246 8.10 -11.39 -7.17
CA LEU A 246 7.54 -11.87 -8.43
C LEU A 246 6.89 -13.25 -8.27
N LEU A 247 7.49 -14.17 -7.52
CA LEU A 247 6.91 -15.48 -7.23
C LEU A 247 5.61 -15.35 -6.44
N VAL A 248 5.60 -14.54 -5.37
CA VAL A 248 4.37 -14.27 -4.59
C VAL A 248 3.30 -13.65 -5.48
N PHE A 249 3.65 -12.69 -6.34
CA PHE A 249 2.69 -12.07 -7.25
C PHE A 249 2.08 -13.09 -8.23
N VAL A 250 2.91 -13.93 -8.88
CA VAL A 250 2.44 -14.96 -9.81
C VAL A 250 1.52 -15.96 -9.10
N ASP A 251 1.94 -16.48 -7.94
CA ASP A 251 1.12 -17.42 -7.18
C ASP A 251 -0.21 -16.81 -6.73
N MET A 252 -0.25 -15.50 -6.43
CA MET A 252 -1.47 -14.78 -6.06
C MET A 252 -2.41 -14.54 -7.25
N VAL A 253 -1.87 -14.21 -8.43
CA VAL A 253 -2.66 -14.09 -9.67
C VAL A 253 -3.29 -15.44 -10.00
N ASP A 254 -2.48 -16.50 -10.02
CA ASP A 254 -2.97 -17.84 -10.30
C ASP A 254 -4.00 -18.33 -9.26
N LEU A 255 -3.77 -18.04 -7.97
CA LEU A 255 -4.73 -18.35 -6.91
C LEU A 255 -6.07 -17.67 -7.20
N PHE A 256 -6.04 -16.39 -7.56
CA PHE A 256 -7.24 -15.63 -7.90
C PHE A 256 -7.96 -16.21 -9.12
N GLU A 257 -7.23 -16.56 -10.18
CA GLU A 257 -7.80 -17.23 -11.37
C GLU A 257 -8.45 -18.57 -11.01
N GLN A 258 -7.81 -19.35 -10.15
CA GLN A 258 -8.35 -20.62 -9.66
C GLN A 258 -9.64 -20.44 -8.85
N VAL A 259 -9.69 -19.42 -8.00
CA VAL A 259 -10.91 -19.05 -7.27
C VAL A 259 -12.00 -18.63 -8.27
N MET A 260 -11.67 -17.82 -9.27
CA MET A 260 -12.61 -17.33 -10.29
C MET A 260 -13.22 -18.44 -11.15
N SER A 261 -12.44 -19.46 -11.52
CA SER A 261 -12.87 -20.59 -12.36
C SER A 261 -14.00 -21.46 -11.77
N THR A 262 -14.36 -21.22 -10.51
CA THR A 262 -15.37 -21.99 -9.79
C THR A 262 -16.72 -21.28 -9.84
N TYR A 263 -17.60 -21.71 -10.77
CA TYR A 263 -18.98 -21.24 -10.87
C TYR A 263 -19.95 -22.43 -10.72
N TYR A 264 -20.74 -22.42 -9.65
CA TYR A 264 -21.75 -23.45 -9.41
C TYR A 264 -23.12 -22.82 -9.25
N ASN A 265 -24.17 -23.60 -9.49
CA ASN A 265 -25.52 -23.22 -9.13
C ASN A 265 -25.68 -23.37 -7.61
N TYR A 266 -25.41 -22.28 -6.87
CA TYR A 266 -25.47 -22.27 -5.41
C TYR A 266 -26.89 -22.54 -4.88
N GLN A 267 -27.93 -22.17 -5.63
CA GLN A 267 -29.32 -22.46 -5.24
C GLN A 267 -29.56 -23.98 -5.17
N GLN A 268 -29.15 -24.73 -6.19
CA GLN A 268 -29.23 -26.19 -6.18
C GLN A 268 -28.37 -26.83 -5.07
N LEU A 269 -27.25 -26.20 -4.73
CA LEU A 269 -26.38 -26.66 -3.65
C LEU A 269 -27.09 -26.51 -2.28
N HIS A 270 -27.74 -25.36 -2.05
CA HIS A 270 -28.52 -25.09 -0.86
C HIS A 270 -29.75 -26.00 -0.74
N ASP A 271 -30.48 -26.21 -1.84
CA ASP A 271 -31.66 -27.10 -1.87
C ASP A 271 -31.33 -28.53 -1.43
N GLN A 272 -30.14 -29.03 -1.78
CA GLN A 272 -29.71 -30.39 -1.45
C GLN A 272 -28.99 -30.50 -0.09
N PHE A 273 -28.15 -29.54 0.26
CA PHE A 273 -27.16 -29.72 1.33
C PHE A 273 -27.35 -28.82 2.55
N ASP A 274 -28.36 -27.95 2.58
CA ASP A 274 -28.64 -27.12 3.76
C ASP A 274 -28.88 -27.95 5.01
N LYS A 275 -29.69 -29.01 4.89
CA LYS A 275 -30.01 -29.91 6.02
C LYS A 275 -28.80 -30.71 6.49
N ALA A 276 -27.84 -30.98 5.60
CA ALA A 276 -26.60 -31.65 5.94
C ALA A 276 -25.64 -30.75 6.75
N GLY A 277 -25.84 -29.43 6.71
CA GLY A 277 -25.01 -28.44 7.41
C GLY A 277 -23.60 -28.27 6.86
N ILE A 278 -23.25 -28.99 5.78
CA ILE A 278 -21.89 -29.00 5.22
C ILE A 278 -21.49 -27.67 4.58
N LEU A 279 -22.47 -26.89 4.08
CA LEU A 279 -22.20 -25.59 3.46
C LEU A 279 -21.57 -24.59 4.44
N SER A 280 -21.94 -24.65 5.72
CA SER A 280 -21.30 -23.84 6.76
C SER A 280 -19.81 -24.18 6.96
N ASP A 281 -19.43 -25.45 6.78
CA ASP A 281 -18.02 -25.86 6.83
C ASP A 281 -17.23 -25.29 5.62
N TYR A 282 -17.83 -25.25 4.43
CA TYR A 282 -17.24 -24.57 3.26
C TYR A 282 -17.07 -23.07 3.49
N GLU A 283 -18.12 -22.40 3.99
CA GLU A 283 -18.06 -20.98 4.34
C GLU A 283 -16.89 -20.70 5.29
N MET A 284 -16.76 -21.51 6.35
CA MET A 284 -15.70 -21.38 7.34
C MET A 284 -14.31 -21.64 6.73
N ALA A 285 -14.17 -22.66 5.90
CA ALA A 285 -12.91 -22.99 5.24
C ALA A 285 -12.41 -21.84 4.35
N ILE A 286 -13.29 -21.30 3.50
CA ILE A 286 -12.97 -20.17 2.62
C ILE A 286 -12.62 -18.92 3.44
N LYS A 287 -13.39 -18.62 4.50
CA LYS A 287 -13.08 -17.50 5.40
C LYS A 287 -11.70 -17.67 6.05
N ARG A 288 -11.30 -18.88 6.43
CA ARG A 288 -9.95 -19.09 6.98
C ARG A 288 -8.84 -18.92 5.97
N ILE A 289 -9.06 -19.28 4.72
CA ILE A 289 -8.10 -18.99 3.65
C ILE A 289 -7.96 -17.47 3.52
N SER A 290 -9.06 -16.71 3.55
CA SER A 290 -8.96 -15.24 3.52
C SER A 290 -8.16 -14.66 4.68
N TYR A 291 -8.29 -15.20 5.90
CA TYR A 291 -7.47 -14.79 7.03
C TYR A 291 -5.99 -15.16 6.88
N ALA A 292 -5.69 -16.30 6.25
CA ALA A 292 -4.31 -16.65 5.95
C ALA A 292 -3.70 -15.70 4.90
N LEU A 293 -4.49 -15.24 3.93
CA LEU A 293 -4.07 -14.20 2.99
C LEU A 293 -3.83 -12.85 3.68
N ASP A 294 -4.66 -12.44 4.64
CA ASP A 294 -4.38 -11.25 5.46
C ASP A 294 -3.04 -11.35 6.17
N ASP A 295 -2.74 -12.51 6.75
CA ASP A 295 -1.50 -12.74 7.48
C ASP A 295 -0.28 -12.68 6.53
N ILE A 296 -0.41 -13.17 5.28
CA ILE A 296 0.60 -12.98 4.23
C ILE A 296 0.76 -11.49 3.90
N ALA A 297 -0.35 -10.78 3.65
CA ALA A 297 -0.32 -9.36 3.30
C ALA A 297 0.35 -8.52 4.40
N PHE A 298 0.05 -8.82 5.66
CA PHE A 298 0.66 -8.18 6.83
C PHE A 298 2.15 -8.49 6.95
N ALA A 299 2.55 -9.76 6.80
CA ALA A 299 3.95 -10.15 6.85
C ALA A 299 4.78 -9.49 5.74
N LEU A 300 4.21 -9.39 4.54
CA LEU A 300 4.84 -8.73 3.40
C LEU A 300 5.09 -7.24 3.66
N LYS A 301 4.14 -6.55 4.31
CA LYS A 301 4.26 -5.13 4.67
C LYS A 301 5.26 -4.88 5.79
N SER A 302 5.33 -5.79 6.77
CA SER A 302 6.22 -5.69 7.94
C SER A 302 7.63 -6.23 7.69
N GLY A 303 7.86 -6.94 6.59
CA GLY A 303 9.12 -7.65 6.30
C GLY A 303 9.30 -8.91 7.17
N GLY A 304 8.21 -9.43 7.75
CA GLY A 304 8.19 -10.64 8.55
C GLY A 304 7.96 -11.90 7.72
N LYS A 305 8.07 -13.07 8.36
CA LYS A 305 7.68 -14.36 7.77
C LYS A 305 6.27 -14.72 8.23
N PRO A 306 5.31 -14.95 7.31
CA PRO A 306 3.97 -15.34 7.71
C PRO A 306 4.01 -16.78 8.26
N VAL A 307 3.11 -17.13 9.20
CA VAL A 307 2.97 -18.51 9.73
C VAL A 307 1.56 -19.05 9.48
N ILE A 308 1.46 -20.22 8.83
CA ILE A 308 0.15 -20.84 8.57
C ILE A 308 -0.47 -21.30 9.88
N SER A 309 -1.71 -20.91 10.11
CA SER A 309 -2.48 -21.42 11.25
C SER A 309 -2.73 -22.92 11.11
N LYS A 310 -2.26 -23.72 12.09
CA LYS A 310 -2.56 -25.17 12.17
C LYS A 310 -4.07 -25.47 12.09
N ARG A 311 -4.90 -24.54 12.55
CA ARG A 311 -6.37 -24.67 12.52
C ARG A 311 -6.94 -24.67 11.10
N LEU A 312 -6.34 -23.92 10.17
CA LEU A 312 -6.74 -23.94 8.75
C LEU A 312 -6.59 -25.35 8.17
N LEU A 313 -5.45 -25.99 8.45
CA LEU A 313 -5.17 -27.36 7.98
C LEU A 313 -6.18 -28.36 8.53
N ILE A 314 -6.44 -28.30 9.84
CA ILE A 314 -7.38 -29.20 10.51
C ILE A 314 -8.81 -29.04 9.97
N GLU A 315 -9.25 -27.82 9.66
CA GLU A 315 -10.62 -27.60 9.18
C GLU A 315 -10.84 -28.04 7.74
N ILE A 316 -9.84 -27.89 6.86
CA ILE A 316 -9.91 -28.44 5.50
C ILE A 316 -9.89 -29.97 5.53
N GLU A 317 -9.08 -30.58 6.41
CA GLU A 317 -9.09 -32.03 6.60
C GLU A 317 -10.43 -32.55 7.15
N ARG A 318 -11.04 -31.82 8.10
CA ARG A 318 -12.39 -32.14 8.60
C ARG A 318 -13.45 -32.04 7.53
N LEU A 319 -13.38 -31.02 6.67
CA LEU A 319 -14.30 -30.84 5.54
C LEU A 319 -14.24 -32.07 4.62
N LYS A 320 -13.02 -32.50 4.25
CA LYS A 320 -12.79 -33.71 3.44
C LYS A 320 -13.41 -34.97 4.06
N ILE A 321 -13.20 -35.18 5.35
CA ILE A 321 -13.76 -36.33 6.07
C ILE A 321 -15.30 -36.27 6.05
N LYS A 322 -15.90 -35.10 6.27
CA LYS A 322 -17.37 -34.92 6.23
C LYS A 322 -17.95 -35.23 4.85
N ILE A 323 -17.32 -34.78 3.76
CA ILE A 323 -17.77 -35.07 2.38
C ILE A 323 -17.72 -36.58 2.11
N ASN A 324 -16.62 -37.24 2.49
CA ASN A 324 -16.48 -38.69 2.30
C ASN A 324 -17.51 -39.48 3.12
N ASN A 325 -17.85 -39.01 4.32
CA ASN A 325 -18.90 -39.62 5.13
C ASN A 325 -20.29 -39.40 4.54
N LEU A 326 -20.57 -38.21 3.98
CA LEU A 326 -21.83 -37.95 3.26
C LEU A 326 -21.99 -38.89 2.06
N GLU A 327 -20.92 -39.09 1.28
CA GLU A 327 -20.95 -40.02 0.15
C GLU A 327 -21.20 -41.47 0.60
N LYS A 328 -20.50 -41.95 1.63
CA LYS A 328 -20.64 -43.32 2.14
C LYS A 328 -22.02 -43.58 2.76
N ASN A 329 -22.58 -42.58 3.44
CA ASN A 329 -23.86 -42.71 4.14
C ASN A 329 -25.07 -42.40 3.24
N ASN A 330 -24.85 -42.00 1.98
CA ASN A 330 -25.91 -41.72 1.01
C ASN A 330 -26.54 -43.01 0.43
N VAL A 331 -26.77 -44.02 1.27
CA VAL A 331 -27.35 -45.31 0.89
C VAL A 331 -28.82 -45.15 0.50
N ASN A 332 -29.51 -44.16 1.06
CA ASN A 332 -30.93 -43.87 0.81
C ASN A 332 -31.17 -42.92 -0.38
N GLN A 333 -30.13 -42.54 -1.14
CA GLN A 333 -30.20 -41.55 -2.23
C GLN A 333 -30.81 -40.20 -1.81
N GLU A 334 -30.60 -39.80 -0.55
CA GLU A 334 -31.10 -38.54 -0.01
C GLU A 334 -30.45 -37.33 -0.70
N TYR A 335 -29.21 -37.49 -1.18
CA TYR A 335 -28.47 -36.47 -1.93
C TYR A 335 -28.20 -36.93 -3.37
N SER A 336 -28.24 -36.00 -4.34
CA SER A 336 -27.95 -36.35 -5.73
C SER A 336 -26.46 -36.65 -5.93
N THR A 337 -26.14 -37.64 -6.77
CA THR A 337 -24.74 -37.96 -7.12
C THR A 337 -24.02 -36.77 -7.75
N ILE A 338 -24.73 -36.00 -8.59
CA ILE A 338 -24.21 -34.79 -9.23
C ILE A 338 -23.86 -33.72 -8.18
N GLY A 339 -24.70 -33.56 -7.15
CA GLY A 339 -24.44 -32.64 -6.04
C GLY A 339 -23.22 -33.03 -5.22
N ILE A 340 -23.05 -34.32 -4.92
CA ILE A 340 -21.86 -34.82 -4.21
C ILE A 340 -20.59 -34.60 -5.04
N ILE A 341 -20.64 -34.84 -6.35
CA ILE A 341 -19.53 -34.55 -7.27
C ILE A 341 -19.21 -33.05 -7.27
N ALA A 342 -20.22 -32.17 -7.29
CA ALA A 342 -20.02 -30.73 -7.20
C ALA A 342 -19.31 -30.33 -5.90
N LEU A 343 -19.72 -30.87 -4.74
CA LEU A 343 -19.03 -30.67 -3.47
C LEU A 343 -17.57 -31.12 -3.52
N LYS A 344 -17.29 -32.33 -4.02
CA LYS A 344 -15.91 -32.82 -4.19
C LYS A 344 -15.07 -31.90 -5.07
N ASN A 345 -15.61 -31.41 -6.18
CA ASN A 345 -14.89 -30.50 -7.06
C ASN A 345 -14.58 -29.16 -6.37
N ILE A 346 -15.50 -28.65 -5.53
CA ILE A 346 -15.25 -27.46 -4.69
C ILE A 346 -14.15 -27.75 -3.68
N GLU A 347 -14.17 -28.90 -3.02
CA GLU A 347 -13.14 -29.30 -2.04
C GLU A 347 -11.75 -29.42 -2.68
N VAL A 348 -11.63 -30.07 -3.84
CA VAL A 348 -10.38 -30.13 -4.60
C VAL A 348 -9.88 -28.73 -4.97
N ASN A 349 -10.77 -27.81 -5.35
CA ASN A 349 -10.39 -26.43 -5.60
C ASN A 349 -9.84 -25.73 -4.33
N ILE A 350 -10.51 -25.91 -3.19
CA ILE A 350 -10.05 -25.41 -1.88
C ILE A 350 -8.70 -26.00 -1.48
N GLU A 351 -8.46 -27.30 -1.71
CA GLU A 351 -7.17 -27.94 -1.46
C GLU A 351 -6.05 -27.34 -2.34
N ASN A 352 -6.33 -27.09 -3.62
CA ASN A 352 -5.37 -26.44 -4.52
C ASN A 352 -5.07 -25.00 -4.10
N ILE A 353 -6.08 -24.23 -3.69
CA ILE A 353 -5.88 -22.88 -3.12
C ILE A 353 -5.01 -22.98 -1.87
N LEU A 354 -5.30 -23.93 -0.96
CA LEU A 354 -4.49 -24.15 0.24
C LEU A 354 -3.05 -24.52 -0.11
N ALA A 355 -2.83 -25.33 -1.15
CA ALA A 355 -1.50 -25.69 -1.61
C ALA A 355 -0.71 -24.47 -2.09
N ARG A 356 -1.33 -23.59 -2.88
CA ARG A 356 -0.72 -22.31 -3.30
C ARG A 356 -0.40 -21.41 -2.11
N VAL A 357 -1.33 -21.28 -1.16
CA VAL A 357 -1.08 -20.57 0.10
C VAL A 357 0.14 -21.18 0.79
N LYS A 358 0.22 -22.51 0.97
CA LYS A 358 1.40 -23.16 1.56
C LYS A 358 2.70 -22.85 0.83
N THR A 359 2.69 -22.81 -0.50
CA THR A 359 3.84 -22.45 -1.32
C THR A 359 4.30 -21.02 -1.00
N ILE A 360 3.38 -20.05 -0.97
CA ILE A 360 3.68 -18.65 -0.63
C ILE A 360 4.30 -18.53 0.77
N PHE A 361 3.81 -19.30 1.74
CA PHE A 361 4.35 -19.33 3.11
C PHE A 361 5.72 -20.02 3.23
N SER A 362 6.11 -20.83 2.23
CA SER A 362 7.38 -21.58 2.23
C SER A 362 8.56 -20.81 1.66
N TYR A 363 8.28 -19.74 0.93
CA TYR A 363 9.28 -18.78 0.44
C TYR A 363 9.88 -17.97 1.61
#